data_AF-A0A960UU33-F1
#
_entry.id   AF-A0A960UU33-F1
#
_cell.length_a   1.000
_cell.length_b   1.000
_cell.length_c   1.000
_cell.angle_alpha   90.00
_cell.angle_beta   90.00
_cell.angle_gamma   90.00
#
_symmetry.space_group_name_H-M   'P 1'
#
loop_
_entity.id
_entity.type
_entity.pdbx_description
1 polymer ?
#
loop_
_entity_poly.entity_id
_entity_poly.type
_entity_poly.pdbx_seq_one_letter_code
_entity_poly.pdbx_strand_id
1 'polypeptide(L)'
;MIQGNYFEDNEDLQLHINEITDWEELVNAYEGDFLDAKEYQKSGDERLAMAPGNVQDAVDYYKTIVHSSGELAGTILSQASQAMDHEGLKYD
;
A
#
# COMPACT_ATOMS: atom_id res chain seq x y z
N MET A 1 -12.78 8.87 18.01
CA MET A 1 -12.85 8.27 16.65
C MET A 1 -12.62 6.77 16.76
N ILE A 2 -13.23 5.95 15.91
CA ILE A 2 -13.01 4.49 15.94
C ILE A 2 -11.56 4.23 15.53
N GLN A 3 -10.77 3.58 16.40
CA GLN A 3 -9.48 3.01 16.04
C GLN A 3 -9.73 1.74 15.22
N GLY A 4 -9.14 1.65 14.03
CA GLY A 4 -9.29 0.53 13.11
C GLY A 4 -8.38 0.70 11.90
N ASN A 5 -8.44 -0.23 10.95
CA ASN A 5 -7.70 -0.12 9.70
C ASN A 5 -8.67 0.32 8.59
N TYR A 6 -8.51 1.56 8.11
CA TYR A 6 -9.43 2.14 7.12
C TYR A 6 -9.37 1.47 5.74
N PHE A 7 -8.44 0.54 5.53
CA PHE A 7 -8.39 -0.33 4.36
C PHE A 7 -9.06 -1.69 4.63
N GLU A 8 -8.71 -2.38 5.71
CA GLU A 8 -9.25 -3.73 5.99
C GLU A 8 -10.77 -3.71 6.24
N ASP A 9 -11.25 -2.70 6.96
CA ASP A 9 -12.65 -2.58 7.35
C ASP A 9 -13.54 -1.98 6.24
N ASN A 10 -12.96 -1.69 5.06
CA ASN A 10 -13.67 -1.08 3.93
C ASN A 10 -13.97 -2.11 2.83
N GLU A 11 -15.21 -2.60 2.81
CA GLU A 11 -15.67 -3.64 1.87
C GLU A 11 -15.44 -3.27 0.39
N ASP A 12 -15.64 -2.00 0.00
CA ASP A 12 -15.40 -1.56 -1.37
C ASP A 12 -13.92 -1.64 -1.74
N LEU A 13 -13.02 -1.21 -0.86
CA LEU A 13 -11.58 -1.32 -1.09
C LEU A 13 -11.12 -2.78 -1.14
N GLN A 14 -11.69 -3.63 -0.28
CA GLN A 14 -11.44 -5.07 -0.33
C GLN A 14 -11.94 -5.70 -1.63
N LEU A 15 -13.12 -5.31 -2.11
CA LEU A 15 -13.67 -5.78 -3.38
C LEU A 15 -12.75 -5.37 -4.56
N HIS A 16 -12.28 -4.13 -4.56
CA HIS A 16 -11.36 -3.64 -5.58
C HIS A 16 -10.06 -4.42 -5.62
N ILE A 17 -9.44 -4.64 -4.46
CA ILE A 17 -8.16 -5.34 -4.36
C ILE A 17 -8.29 -6.85 -4.64
N ASN A 18 -9.39 -7.49 -4.23
CA ASN A 18 -9.48 -8.94 -4.30
C ASN A 18 -10.22 -9.47 -5.53
N GLU A 19 -11.12 -8.69 -6.14
CA GLU A 19 -12.04 -9.22 -7.17
C GLU A 19 -12.12 -8.38 -8.45
N ILE A 20 -11.98 -7.05 -8.38
CA ILE A 20 -12.17 -6.19 -9.56
C ILE A 20 -10.86 -5.97 -10.34
N THR A 21 -9.74 -5.84 -9.64
CA THR A 21 -8.47 -5.47 -10.28
C THR A 21 -7.88 -6.64 -11.03
N ASP A 22 -7.63 -6.46 -12.33
CA ASP A 22 -6.81 -7.39 -13.11
C ASP A 22 -5.33 -7.15 -12.77
N TRP A 23 -4.86 -7.88 -11.76
CA TRP A 23 -3.47 -7.79 -11.30
C TRP A 23 -2.47 -8.31 -12.32
N GLU A 24 -2.86 -9.27 -13.14
CA GLU A 24 -1.97 -9.82 -14.15
C GLU A 24 -1.67 -8.76 -15.21
N GLU A 25 -2.70 -8.05 -15.69
CA GLU A 25 -2.53 -6.94 -16.63
C GLU A 25 -1.71 -5.81 -16.00
N LEU A 26 -2.10 -5.37 -14.79
CA LEU A 26 -1.49 -4.21 -14.15
C LEU A 26 -0.02 -4.47 -13.79
N VAL A 27 0.28 -5.61 -13.15
CA VAL A 27 1.66 -5.91 -12.75
C VAL A 27 2.57 -6.05 -13.97
N ASN A 28 2.12 -6.74 -15.03
CA ASN A 28 2.93 -6.88 -16.23
C ASN A 28 3.17 -5.55 -16.95
N ALA A 29 2.24 -4.59 -16.85
CA ALA A 29 2.41 -3.25 -17.41
C ALA A 29 3.41 -2.38 -16.61
N TYR A 30 3.52 -2.56 -15.29
CA TYR A 30 4.28 -1.69 -14.40
C TYR A 30 5.63 -2.26 -13.92
N GLU A 31 5.72 -3.57 -13.65
CA GLU A 31 6.94 -4.20 -13.10
C GLU A 31 7.98 -4.57 -14.18
N GLY A 32 7.66 -4.34 -15.45
CA GLY A 32 8.62 -4.43 -16.56
C GLY A 32 9.38 -5.76 -16.60
N ASP A 33 8.66 -6.89 -16.56
CA ASP A 33 9.22 -8.25 -16.47
C ASP A 33 10.15 -8.49 -15.26
N PHE A 34 9.95 -7.79 -14.14
CA PHE A 34 10.70 -7.98 -12.89
C PHE A 34 12.22 -7.82 -13.07
N LEU A 35 12.65 -6.82 -13.83
CA LEU A 35 14.07 -6.58 -14.16
C LEU A 35 14.93 -6.39 -12.90
N ASP A 36 14.41 -5.69 -11.90
CA ASP A 36 15.14 -5.42 -10.65
C ASP A 36 15.41 -6.71 -9.87
N ALA A 37 14.43 -7.62 -9.79
CA ALA A 37 14.63 -8.93 -9.16
C ALA A 37 15.64 -9.79 -9.96
N LYS A 38 15.59 -9.73 -11.30
CA LYS A 38 16.58 -10.40 -12.17
C LYS A 38 17.98 -9.83 -11.99
N GLU A 39 18.11 -8.52 -11.76
CA GLU A 39 19.39 -7.87 -11.53
C GLU A 39 19.94 -8.18 -10.13
N TYR A 40 19.09 -8.25 -9.11
CA TYR A 40 19.46 -8.71 -7.78
C TYR A 40 20.09 -10.11 -7.82
N GLN A 41 19.45 -11.05 -8.53
CA GLN A 41 19.95 -12.42 -8.67
C GLN A 41 21.34 -12.50 -9.33
N LYS A 42 21.70 -11.53 -10.16
CA LYS A 42 23.00 -11.49 -10.85
C LYS A 42 24.07 -10.74 -10.05
N SER A 43 23.71 -9.60 -9.49
CA SER A 43 24.65 -8.65 -8.89
C SER A 43 24.80 -8.82 -7.38
N GLY A 44 23.79 -9.36 -6.70
CA GLY A 44 23.69 -9.35 -5.24
C GLY A 44 23.51 -7.94 -4.65
N ASP A 45 23.03 -6.97 -5.44
CA ASP A 45 22.81 -5.61 -4.96
C ASP A 45 21.64 -5.55 -3.96
N GLU A 46 21.96 -5.44 -2.67
CA GLU A 46 21.00 -5.39 -1.57
C GLU A 46 19.91 -4.33 -1.72
N ARG A 47 20.13 -3.27 -2.53
CA ARG A 47 19.10 -2.26 -2.82
C ARG A 47 17.90 -2.83 -3.55
N LEU A 48 18.09 -3.94 -4.27
CA LEU A 48 17.07 -4.62 -5.08
C LEU A 48 16.50 -5.86 -4.38
N ALA A 49 16.93 -6.16 -3.15
CA ALA A 49 16.56 -7.40 -2.45
C ALA A 49 15.04 -7.57 -2.22
N MET A 50 14.30 -6.45 -2.20
CA MET A 50 12.85 -6.42 -2.00
C MET A 50 12.06 -6.30 -3.31
N ALA A 51 12.72 -6.29 -4.47
CA ALA A 51 12.03 -6.21 -5.75
C ALA A 51 11.20 -7.48 -5.98
N PRO A 52 9.92 -7.36 -6.39
CA PRO A 52 9.07 -8.51 -6.62
C PRO A 52 9.61 -9.35 -7.78
N GLY A 53 9.56 -10.68 -7.66
CA GLY A 53 10.05 -11.60 -8.69
C GLY A 53 8.96 -12.14 -9.62
N ASN A 54 7.70 -11.97 -9.24
CA ASN A 54 6.53 -12.46 -9.97
C ASN A 54 5.28 -11.65 -9.58
N VAL A 55 4.16 -11.92 -10.27
CA VAL A 55 2.89 -11.20 -10.07
C VAL A 55 2.37 -11.31 -8.64
N GLN A 56 2.43 -12.50 -8.04
CA GLN A 56 1.98 -12.72 -6.67
C GLN A 56 2.81 -11.91 -5.67
N ASP A 57 4.14 -11.91 -5.81
CA ASP A 57 5.04 -11.13 -4.95
C ASP A 57 4.72 -9.63 -5.03
N ALA A 58 4.47 -9.11 -6.24
CA ALA A 58 4.11 -7.70 -6.44
C ALA A 58 2.78 -7.36 -5.77
N VAL A 59 1.75 -8.20 -5.96
CA VAL A 59 0.43 -8.01 -5.35
C VAL A 59 0.53 -8.05 -3.83
N ASP A 60 1.28 -8.99 -3.26
CA ASP A 60 1.46 -9.11 -1.81
C ASP A 60 2.20 -7.90 -1.23
N TYR A 61 3.20 -7.39 -1.97
CA TYR A 61 3.88 -6.16 -1.61
C TYR A 61 2.93 -4.94 -1.64
N TYR A 62 2.13 -4.79 -2.70
CA TYR A 62 1.14 -3.72 -2.80
C TYR A 62 0.10 -3.79 -1.69
N LYS A 63 -0.41 -4.99 -1.38
CA LYS A 63 -1.33 -5.24 -0.28
C LYS A 63 -0.75 -4.79 1.06
N THR A 64 0.54 -5.05 1.29
CA THR A 64 1.24 -4.60 2.50
C THR A 64 1.27 -3.08 2.60
N ILE A 65 1.49 -2.37 1.48
CA ILE A 65 1.50 -0.90 1.44
C ILE A 65 0.12 -0.33 1.79
N VAL A 66 -0.94 -0.83 1.16
CA VAL A 66 -2.31 -0.31 1.39
C VAL A 66 -2.81 -0.65 2.79
N HIS A 67 -2.47 -1.83 3.32
CA HIS A 67 -2.75 -2.21 4.70
C HIS A 67 -2.07 -1.24 5.68
N SER A 68 -0.77 -1.02 5.51
CA SER A 68 0.01 -0.11 6.37
C SER A 68 -0.52 1.33 6.30
N SER A 69 -0.93 1.76 5.10
CA SER A 69 -1.52 3.09 4.89
C SER A 69 -2.88 3.22 5.59
N GLY A 70 -3.71 2.17 5.54
CA GLY A 70 -5.00 2.11 6.24
C GLY A 70 -4.85 2.15 7.75
N GLU A 71 -3.84 1.48 8.31
CA GLU A 71 -3.49 1.55 9.73
C GLU A 71 -3.05 2.97 10.13
N LEU A 72 -2.12 3.58 9.37
CA LEU A 72 -1.68 4.97 9.61
C LEU A 72 -2.86 5.95 9.58
N ALA A 73 -3.76 5.77 8.62
CA ALA A 73 -4.96 6.58 8.49
C ALA A 73 -5.87 6.46 9.72
N GLY A 74 -6.15 5.22 10.14
CA GLY A 74 -7.07 4.96 11.24
C GLY A 74 -6.50 5.24 12.64
N THR A 75 -5.17 5.20 12.81
CA THR A 75 -4.52 5.35 14.13
C THR A 75 -3.89 6.73 14.37
N ILE A 76 -3.29 7.34 13.35
CA ILE A 76 -2.56 8.61 13.47
C ILE A 76 -3.37 9.76 12.87
N LEU A 77 -3.73 9.64 11.59
CA LEU A 77 -4.38 10.74 10.86
C LEU A 77 -5.77 11.04 11.43
N SER A 78 -6.53 9.99 11.77
CA SER A 78 -7.86 10.11 12.37
C SER A 78 -7.82 10.96 13.64
N GLN A 79 -6.86 10.71 14.54
CA GLN A 79 -6.73 11.43 15.82
C GLN A 79 -6.33 12.89 15.61
N ALA A 80 -5.36 13.14 14.73
CA ALA A 80 -4.95 14.49 14.38
C ALA A 80 -6.09 15.29 13.75
N SER A 81 -6.87 14.66 12.86
CA SER A 81 -8.04 15.28 12.22
C SER A 81 -9.10 15.68 13.24
N GLN A 82 -9.32 14.89 14.30
CA GLN A 82 -10.27 15.24 15.36
C GLN A 82 -9.90 16.54 16.06
N ALA A 83 -8.63 16.66 16.45
CA ALA A 83 -8.13 17.82 17.16
C ALA A 83 -8.18 19.08 16.28
N MET A 84 -7.76 18.95 15.01
CA MET A 84 -7.80 20.05 14.06
C MET A 84 -9.22 20.54 13.78
N ASP A 85 -10.18 19.64 13.61
CA ASP A 85 -11.60 20.01 13.39
C ASP A 85 -12.19 20.72 14.62
N HIS A 86 -11.84 20.27 15.83
CA HIS A 86 -12.31 20.88 17.07
C HIS A 86 -11.72 22.28 17.32
N GLU A 87 -10.40 22.44 17.14
CA GLU A 87 -9.69 23.69 17.47
C GLU A 87 -9.73 24.73 16.34
N GLY A 88 -9.75 24.29 15.08
CA GLY A 88 -9.62 25.14 13.91
C GLY A 88 -8.23 25.77 13.75
N LEU A 89 -8.03 26.53 12.67
CA LEU A 89 -6.78 27.26 12.44
C LEU A 89 -6.76 28.54 13.27
N LYS A 90 -5.67 28.77 13.99
CA LYS A 90 -5.40 30.03 14.68
C LYS A 90 -4.43 30.85 13.83
N TYR A 91 -4.81 32.10 13.56
CA TYR A 91 -3.99 33.07 12.85
C TYR A 91 -3.67 34.18 13.86
N ASP A 92 -2.47 34.12 14.43
CA ASP A 92 -1.94 35.21 15.27
C ASP A 92 -1.42 36.37 14.39
#